data_AF-A0A6V7ICS0-F1
#
_entry.id   AF-A0A6V7ICS0-F1
#
_cell.length_a   1.000
_cell.length_b   1.000
_cell.length_c   1.000
_cell.angle_alpha   90.00
_cell.angle_beta   90.00
_cell.angle_gamma   90.00
#
_symmetry.space_group_name_H-M   'P 1'
#
loop_
_entity.id
_entity.type
_entity.pdbx_description
1 polymer ?
#
loop_
_entity_poly.entity_id
_entity_poly.type
_entity_poly.pdbx_seq_one_letter_code
_entity_poly.pdbx_strand_id
1 'polypeptide(L)' 'SKTFPVTFNGRTAALTLEWTQGFTLSYEGLNEIAWRYKFSQLRGSSDDGKSRLKLHFQELDSIAIETK' A
#
# COMPACT_ATOMS: atom_id res chain seq x y z
N SER A 1 6.34 -11.14 -7.75
CA SER A 1 5.68 -9.88 -7.36
C SER A 1 4.57 -9.57 -8.36
N LYS A 2 3.57 -8.77 -7.97
CA LYS A 2 2.55 -8.26 -8.86
C LYS A 2 2.39 -6.76 -8.63
N THR A 3 2.38 -5.99 -9.72
CA THR A 3 2.27 -4.52 -9.66
C THR A 3 0.95 -4.09 -10.26
N PHE A 4 0.27 -3.20 -9.57
CA PHE A 4 -1.01 -2.63 -9.97
C PHE A 4 -0.84 -1.12 -10.15
N PRO A 5 -1.22 -0.57 -11.31
CA PRO A 5 -1.29 0.88 -11.47
C PRO A 5 -2.43 1.41 -10.60
N VAL A 6 -2.14 2.41 -9.78
CA VAL A 6 -3.09 3.03 -8.85
C VAL A 6 -2.88 4.54 -8.82
N THR A 7 -3.83 5.26 -8.22
CA THR A 7 -3.68 6.68 -7.93
C THR A 7 -3.67 6.85 -6.42
N PHE A 8 -2.62 7.47 -5.88
CA PHE A 8 -2.50 7.75 -4.46
C PHE A 8 -2.28 9.25 -4.25
N ASN A 9 -3.09 9.87 -3.37
CA ASN A 9 -3.09 11.32 -3.14
C ASN A 9 -3.13 12.17 -4.42
N GLY A 10 -3.88 11.73 -5.43
CA GLY A 10 -4.04 12.43 -6.71
C GLY A 10 -2.86 12.29 -7.68
N ARG A 11 -1.85 11.47 -7.36
CA ARG A 11 -0.70 11.19 -8.23
C ARG A 11 -0.71 9.75 -8.72
N THR A 12 -0.24 9.52 -9.94
CA THR A 12 -0.04 8.18 -10.48
C THR A 12 1.03 7.44 -9.68
N ALA A 13 0.70 6.24 -9.24
CA ALA A 13 1.55 5.38 -8.43
C ALA A 13 1.41 3.92 -8.86
N ALA A 14 2.31 3.08 -8.35
CA ALA A 14 2.33 1.66 -8.57
C ALA A 14 2.30 0.96 -7.21
N LEU A 15 1.28 0.15 -6.97
CA LEU A 15 1.18 -0.71 -5.81
C LEU A 15 1.75 -2.09 -6.17
N THR A 16 2.93 -2.41 -5.64
CA THR A 16 3.59 -3.70 -5.82
C THR A 16 3.37 -4.58 -4.60
N LEU A 17 2.88 -5.80 -4.83
CA LEU A 17 2.81 -6.87 -3.86
C LEU A 17 3.95 -7.86 -4.13
N GLU A 18 4.84 -8.02 -3.18
CA GLU A 18 5.94 -8.99 -3.22
C GLU A 18 5.89 -9.88 -1.98
N TRP A 19 6.02 -11.20 -2.16
CA TRP A 19 5.92 -12.19 -1.07
C TRP A 19 6.89 -11.96 0.10
N THR A 20 8.08 -11.44 -0.17
CA THR A 20 9.14 -11.19 0.82
C THR A 20 9.02 -9.82 1.47
N GLN A 21 8.73 -8.76 0.70
CA GLN A 21 8.67 -7.38 1.19
C GLN A 21 7.27 -6.91 1.62
N GLY A 22 6.21 -7.57 1.16
CA GLY A 22 4.82 -7.17 1.39
C GLY A 22 4.29 -6.19 0.33
N PHE A 23 3.67 -5.12 0.81
CA PHE A 23 3.09 -4.04 0.04
C PHE A 23 4.11 -2.91 -0.12
N THR A 24 4.37 -2.48 -1.34
CA THR A 24 5.17 -1.29 -1.64
C THR A 24 4.36 -0.38 -2.55
N LEU A 25 4.23 0.89 -2.19
CA LEU A 25 3.69 1.91 -3.09
C LEU A 25 4.83 2.81 -3.56
N SER A 26 4.98 2.97 -4.87
CA SER A 26 5.95 3.89 -5.47
C SER A 26 5.27 4.89 -6.41
N TYR A 27 5.76 6.12 -6.45
CA TYR A 27 5.32 7.11 -7.44
C TYR A 27 6.03 6.88 -8.79
N GLU A 28 5.31 7.17 -9.87
CA GLU A 28 5.85 7.04 -11.22
C GLU A 28 7.00 8.04 -11.47
N GLY A 29 8.07 7.59 -12.14
CA GLY A 29 9.14 8.46 -12.67
C GLY A 29 10.43 8.55 -11.84
N LEU A 30 10.41 8.33 -10.52
CA LEU A 30 11.58 8.54 -9.66
C LEU A 30 11.99 7.33 -8.80
N ASN A 31 11.32 6.18 -8.95
CA ASN A 31 11.51 5.04 -8.04
C ASN A 31 11.34 5.43 -6.56
N GLU A 32 10.61 6.52 -6.31
CA GLU A 32 10.35 7.06 -4.98
C GLU A 32 9.31 6.18 -4.30
N ILE A 33 9.71 5.54 -3.20
CA ILE A 33 8.81 4.71 -2.39
C ILE A 33 8.04 5.65 -1.47
N ALA A 34 6.73 5.71 -1.67
CA ALA A 34 5.83 6.47 -0.81
C ALA A 34 5.70 5.82 0.57
N TRP A 35 5.56 4.49 0.59
CA TRP A 35 5.54 3.68 1.81
C TRP A 35 5.72 2.19 1.48
N ARG A 36 6.08 1.42 2.51
CA ARG A 36 6.19 -0.03 2.44
C ARG A 36 5.71 -0.66 3.75
N TYR A 37 4.88 -1.69 3.65
CA TYR A 37 4.37 -2.45 4.79
C TYR A 37 4.45 -3.94 4.53
N LYS A 38 4.78 -4.74 5.54
CA LYS A 38 4.78 -6.21 5.44
C LYS A 38 3.34 -6.75 5.42
N PHE A 39 3.15 -7.97 4.91
CA PHE A 39 1.84 -8.64 5.00
C PHE A 39 1.34 -8.80 6.44
N SER A 40 2.24 -9.05 7.39
CA SER A 40 1.91 -9.17 8.82
C SER A 40 1.38 -7.88 9.44
N GLN A 41 1.65 -6.73 8.81
CA GLN A 41 1.17 -5.43 9.27
C GLN A 41 -0.24 -5.13 8.76
N LEU A 42 -0.75 -5.85 7.74
CA LEU A 42 -2.10 -5.64 7.25
C LEU A 42 -3.11 -6.19 8.27
N ARG A 43 -3.92 -5.30 8.85
CA ARG A 43 -5.00 -5.65 9.78
C ARG A 43 -6.37 -5.74 9.11
N GLY A 44 -6.52 -5.07 7.98
CA GLY A 44 -7.75 -5.16 7.19
C GLY A 44 -7.58 -4.46 5.84
N SER A 45 -8.39 -4.91 4.89
CA SER A 45 -8.55 -4.25 3.59
C SER A 45 -10.03 -4.06 3.33
N SER A 46 -10.39 -2.93 2.75
CA SER A 46 -11.76 -2.67 2.30
C SER A 46 -11.70 -2.09 0.89
N ASP A 47 -12.49 -2.64 -0.01
CA ASP A 47 -12.77 -2.02 -1.29
C ASP A 47 -14.17 -1.38 -1.27
N ASP A 48 -14.39 -0.38 -2.12
CA ASP A 48 -15.70 0.24 -2.31
C ASP A 48 -16.51 -0.38 -3.45
N GLY A 49 -16.05 -1.51 -4.00
CA GLY A 49 -16.64 -2.20 -5.15
C GLY A 49 -16.52 -1.46 -6.49
N LYS A 50 -15.83 -0.30 -6.52
CA LYS A 50 -15.71 0.52 -7.74
C LYS A 50 -14.25 0.70 -8.16
N SER A 51 -13.47 1.35 -7.31
CA SER A 51 -12.11 1.78 -7.69
C SER A 51 -11.21 2.17 -6.52
N ARG A 52 -11.75 2.22 -5.30
CA ARG A 52 -10.98 2.63 -4.12
C ARG A 52 -10.71 1.42 -3.27
N LEU A 53 -9.43 1.15 -3.08
CA LEU A 53 -8.91 0.20 -2.11
C LEU A 53 -8.42 0.99 -0.91
N LYS A 54 -8.81 0.56 0.30
CA LYS A 54 -8.29 1.05 1.57
C LYS A 54 -7.55 -0.08 2.26
N LEU A 55 -6.35 0.22 2.75
CA LEU A 55 -5.52 -0.73 3.46
C LEU A 55 -5.22 -0.22 4.86
N HIS A 56 -5.54 -1.03 5.86
CA HIS A 56 -5.29 -0.73 7.27
C HIS A 56 -4.02 -1.45 7.72
N PHE A 57 -2.97 -0.69 8.00
CA PHE A 57 -1.69 -1.22 8.44
C PHE A 57 -1.44 -0.86 9.90
N GLN A 58 -0.97 -1.83 10.68
CA GLN A 58 -0.45 -1.59 12.02
C GLN A 58 1.05 -1.31 11.94
N GLU A 59 1.50 -0.29 12.64
CA GLU A 59 2.93 -0.01 12.79
C GLU A 59 3.64 -1.11 13.59
N LEU A 60 4.93 -1.33 13.33
CA LEU A 60 5.70 -2.40 13.99
C LEU A 60 5.85 -2.16 15.49
N ASP A 61 5.99 -0.90 15.89
CA ASP A 61 6.28 -0.48 17.26
C ASP A 61 5.08 0.19 17.96
N SER A 62 3.91 0.22 17.31
CA SER A 62 2.73 0.89 17.85
C SER A 62 1.44 0.14 17.57
N ILE A 63 0.46 0.28 18.47
CA ILE A 63 -0.90 -0.24 18.27
C ILE A 63 -1.67 0.62 17.25
N ALA A 64 -1.09 1.78 16.86
CA ALA A 64 -1.66 2.67 15.87
C ALA A 64 -1.90 1.96 14.52
N ILE A 65 -3.08 2.20 13.96
CA ILE A 65 -3.50 1.69 12.66
C ILE A 65 -3.54 2.86 11.68
N GLU A 66 -2.69 2.84 10.67
CA GLU A 66 -2.72 3.76 9.56
C GLU A 66 -3.63 3.25 8.44
N THR A 67 -4.30 4.16 7.75
CA THR A 67 -5.09 3.85 6.56
C THR A 67 -4.43 4.46 5.34
N LYS A 68 -4.14 3.62 4.33
CA LYS A 68 -3.64 4.04 3.01
C LYS A 68 -4.69 3.80 1.93
#